data_AF-A0A6V8DGH4-F1
#
_entry.id   AF-A0A6V8DGH4-F1
#
_cell.length_a   1.000
_cell.length_b   1.000
_cell.length_c   1.000
_cell.angle_alpha   90.00
_cell.angle_beta   90.00
_cell.angle_gamma   90.00
#
_symmetry.space_group_name_H-M   'P 1'
#
loop_
_entity.id
_entity.type
_entity.pdbx_description
1 polymer ?
#
loop_
_entity_poly.entity_id
_entity_poly.type
_entity_poly.pdbx_seq_one_letter_code
_entity_poly.pdbx_strand_id
1 'polypeptide(L)' 'QVAMMVGADRITVPKVVAGNIAAITGIKSAAAGVTLSRDKDFTPFEAIRHYSDPVVTVAVEPKSMKDLPKF' A
#
# COMPACT_ATOMS: atom_id res chain seq x y z
N GLN A 1 -1.62 -2.67 13.80
CA GLN A 1 -0.58 -1.92 14.55
C GLN A 1 -0.27 -0.64 13.79
N VAL A 2 0.32 0.38 14.43
CA VAL A 2 0.69 1.65 13.79
C VAL A 2 2.16 1.99 14.04
N ALA A 3 2.80 2.63 13.06
CA ALA A 3 4.19 3.01 13.12
C ALA A 3 4.41 4.35 12.39
N MET A 4 5.47 5.06 12.77
CA MET A 4 5.96 6.24 12.09
C MET A 4 7.27 5.95 11.36
N MET A 5 7.48 6.63 10.24
CA MET A 5 8.74 6.61 9.51
C MET A 5 9.63 7.74 10.05
N VAL A 6 10.84 7.40 10.50
CA VAL A 6 11.86 8.36 10.96
C VAL A 6 13.10 8.15 10.10
N GLY A 7 13.22 8.94 9.04
CA GLY A 7 14.21 8.69 8.00
C GLY A 7 13.94 7.34 7.31
N ALA A 8 14.94 6.45 7.33
CA ALA A 8 14.82 5.09 6.80
C ALA A 8 14.19 4.11 7.81
N ASP A 9 14.14 4.49 9.09
CA ASP A 9 13.68 3.61 10.15
C ASP A 9 12.17 3.64 10.31
N ARG A 10 11.61 2.48 10.68
CA ARG A 10 10.19 2.32 10.99
C ARG A 10 10.02 2.02 12.47
N ILE A 11 9.42 2.94 13.20
CA ILE A 11 9.27 2.86 14.66
C ILE A 11 7.81 2.63 15.00
N THR A 12 7.51 1.52 15.67
CA THR A 12 6.16 1.23 16.18
C THR A 12 5.82 2.18 17.31
N VAL A 13 4.65 2.80 17.24
CA VAL A 13 4.17 3.75 18.25
C VAL A 13 2.77 3.36 18.72
N PRO A 14 2.35 3.71 19.94
CA PRO A 14 1.02 3.36 20.45
C PRO A 14 -0.10 4.10 19.72
N LYS A 15 0.16 5.31 19.19
CA LYS A 15 -0.82 6.15 18.49
C LYS A 15 -0.13 7.09 17.50
N VAL A 16 -0.79 7.34 16.37
CA VAL A 16 -0.44 8.41 15.42
C VAL A 16 -1.63 9.36 15.31
N VAL A 17 -1.37 10.68 15.24
CA VAL A 17 -2.39 11.72 15.11
C VAL A 17 -2.49 12.24 13.67
N ALA A 18 -3.61 12.87 13.34
CA ALA A 18 -3.87 13.43 12.01
C ALA A 18 -2.78 14.44 11.59
N GLY A 19 -2.54 14.54 10.29
CA GLY A 19 -1.50 15.40 9.70
C GLY A 19 -0.13 14.72 9.53
N ASN A 20 0.04 13.49 10.02
CA ASN A 20 1.29 12.72 9.86
C ASN A 20 1.17 11.63 8.79
N ILE A 21 2.32 11.26 8.20
CA ILE A 21 2.45 10.04 7.40
C ILE A 21 2.57 8.85 8.37
N ALA A 22 1.66 7.88 8.26
CA ALA A 22 1.58 6.73 9.16
C ALA A 22 1.69 5.41 8.39
N ALA A 23 2.38 4.43 8.96
CA ALA A 23 2.41 3.05 8.46
C ALA A 23 1.49 2.17 9.30
N ILE A 24 0.47 1.59 8.67
CA ILE A 24 -0.56 0.77 9.35
C ILE A 24 -0.44 -0.67 8.87
N THR A 25 -0.54 -1.63 9.79
CA THR A 25 -0.56 -3.07 9.47
C THR A 25 -1.79 -3.75 10.07
N GLY A 26 -2.23 -4.83 9.41
CA GLY A 26 -3.36 -5.67 9.84
C GLY A 26 -4.63 -5.48 9.02
N ILE A 27 -4.62 -4.64 7.98
CA ILE A 27 -5.78 -4.40 7.11
C ILE A 27 -5.55 -5.12 5.78
N LYS A 28 -6.29 -6.21 5.54
CA LYS A 28 -6.12 -7.06 4.35
C LYS A 28 -6.63 -6.43 3.06
N SER A 29 -7.64 -5.57 3.14
CA SER A 29 -8.24 -4.88 1.99
C SER A 29 -7.51 -3.60 1.60
N ALA A 30 -6.44 -3.24 2.28
CA ALA A 30 -5.70 -2.02 1.99
C ALA A 30 -4.93 -2.18 0.66
N ALA A 31 -5.16 -1.23 -0.26
CA ALA A 31 -4.48 -1.13 -1.54
C ALA A 31 -4.19 0.33 -1.87
N ALA A 32 -3.34 0.57 -2.86
CA ALA A 32 -3.06 1.92 -3.34
C ALA A 32 -4.35 2.62 -3.81
N GLY A 33 -4.58 3.85 -3.35
CA GLY A 33 -5.77 4.63 -3.69
C GLY A 33 -7.03 4.33 -2.88
N VAL A 34 -6.98 3.42 -1.89
CA VAL A 34 -8.11 3.14 -1.01
C VAL A 34 -8.16 4.12 0.16
N THR A 35 -9.37 4.60 0.49
CA THR A 35 -9.62 5.40 1.69
C THR A 35 -10.11 4.52 2.84
N LEU A 36 -9.51 4.68 4.02
CA LEU A 36 -9.91 4.00 5.24
C LEU A 36 -10.63 4.98 6.16
N SER A 37 -11.90 4.71 6.47
CA SER A 37 -12.72 5.50 7.38
C SER A 37 -13.39 4.59 8.42
N ARG A 38 -13.73 5.19 9.57
CA ARG A 38 -14.60 4.55 10.58
C ARG A 38 -16.07 4.63 10.18
N ASP A 39 -16.42 5.67 9.43
CA ASP A 39 -17.75 5.88 8.89
C ASP A 39 -17.85 5.20 7.52
N LYS A 40 -18.89 4.39 7.33
CA LYS A 40 -19.12 3.64 6.09
C LYS A 40 -19.67 4.53 4.97
N ASP A 41 -20.33 5.62 5.33
CA ASP A 41 -20.94 6.55 4.36
C ASP A 41 -19.96 7.68 3.95
N PHE A 42 -18.70 7.58 4.39
CA PHE A 42 -17.65 8.54 4.04
C PHE A 42 -17.36 8.53 2.54
N THR A 43 -17.40 9.70 1.92
CA THR A 43 -16.98 9.88 0.52
C THR A 43 -15.47 9.64 0.38
N PRO A 44 -15.02 8.62 -0.36
CA PRO A 44 -13.59 8.32 -0.50
C PRO A 44 -12.79 9.46 -1.14
N PHE A 45 -11.48 9.48 -0.87
CA PHE A 45 -10.54 10.31 -1.60
C PHE A 45 -10.42 9.90 -3.07
N GLU A 46 -9.88 10.80 -3.88
CA GLU A 46 -9.62 10.56 -5.30
C GLU A 46 -8.62 9.42 -5.49
N ALA A 47 -8.84 8.64 -6.55
CA ALA A 47 -7.95 7.55 -6.91
C ALA A 47 -6.57 8.07 -7.31
N ILE A 48 -5.52 7.37 -6.87
CA ILE A 48 -4.15 7.68 -7.29
C ILE A 48 -4.04 7.38 -8.79
N ARG A 49 -3.73 8.41 -9.58
CA ARG A 49 -3.50 8.29 -11.02
C ARG A 49 -2.08 8.72 -11.36
N HIS A 50 -1.41 7.90 -12.15
CA HIS A 50 -0.20 8.31 -12.84
C HIS A 50 -0.60 9.00 -14.15
N TYR A 51 0.13 10.03 -14.57
CA TYR A 51 -0.20 10.81 -15.78
C TYR A 51 -0.08 10.00 -17.07
N SER A 52 0.88 9.08 -17.11
CA SER A 52 1.15 8.23 -18.27
C SER A 52 0.69 6.80 -18.02
N ASP A 53 -0.03 6.24 -18.97
CA ASP A 53 -0.34 4.82 -18.99
C ASP A 53 0.91 4.01 -19.41
N PRO A 54 1.11 2.80 -18.86
CA PRO A 54 2.21 1.93 -19.28
C PRO A 54 1.96 1.44 -20.72
N VAL A 55 2.88 1.78 -21.62
CA VAL A 55 2.81 1.41 -23.05
C VAL A 55 3.71 0.23 -23.43
N VAL A 56 4.43 -0.35 -22.46
CA VAL A 56 5.37 -1.46 -22.69
C VAL A 56 4.95 -2.65 -21.84
N THR A 57 4.87 -3.82 -22.47
CA THR A 57 4.59 -5.10 -21.82
C THR A 57 5.72 -6.09 -22.09
N VAL A 58 6.15 -6.84 -21.09
CA VAL A 58 7.18 -7.88 -21.20
C VAL A 58 6.64 -9.17 -20.61
N ALA A 59 6.88 -10.31 -21.27
CA ALA A 59 6.58 -11.62 -20.70
C ALA A 59 7.66 -11.99 -19.66
N VAL A 60 7.24 -12.35 -18.45
CA VAL A 60 8.15 -12.78 -17.38
C VAL A 60 7.93 -14.26 -17.12
N GLU A 61 9.00 -15.06 -17.31
CA GLU A 61 8.98 -16.51 -17.10
C GLU A 61 9.98 -16.90 -15.99
N PRO A 62 9.62 -17.84 -15.10
CA PRO A 62 10.53 -18.33 -14.07
C PRO A 62 11.69 -19.12 -14.69
N LYS A 63 12.92 -18.83 -14.26
CA LYS A 63 14.12 -19.52 -14.74
C LYS A 63 14.16 -21.02 -14.40
N SER A 64 13.42 -21.45 -13.38
CA SER A 64 13.41 -22.84 -12.93
C SER A 64 11.99 -23.32 -12.68
N MET A 65 11.72 -24.57 -13.03
CA MET A 65 10.41 -25.22 -12.85
C MET A 65 9.96 -25.28 -11.39
N LYS A 66 10.90 -25.19 -10.43
CA LYS A 66 10.61 -25.19 -9.00
C LYS A 66 10.04 -23.87 -8.48
N ASP A 67 10.23 -22.78 -9.22
CA ASP A 67 9.80 -21.43 -8.83
C ASP A 67 8.45 -21.03 -9.45
N LEU A 68 7.88 -21.87 -10.33
CA LEU A 68 6.52 -21.68 -10.87
C LEU A 68 5.46 -21.43 -9.78
N PRO A 69 5.43 -22.15 -8.65
CA PRO A 69 4.39 -21.94 -7.63
C PRO A 69 4.53 -20.62 -6.84
N LYS A 70 5.68 -19.95 -6.92
CA LYS A 70 5.95 -18.67 -6.26
C LYS A 70 5.72 -17.48 -7.18
N PHE A 71 5.60 -17.75 -8.48
CA PHE A 71 5.28 -16.77 -9.53
C PHE A 71 3.76 -16.57 -9.59
#